data_AF-A0A1A9BL36-F1
#
_entry.id   AF-A0A1A9BL36-F1
#
_cell.length_a   1.000
_cell.length_b   1.000
_cell.length_c   1.000
_cell.angle_alpha   90.00
_cell.angle_beta   90.00
_cell.angle_gamma   90.00
#
_symmetry.space_group_name_H-M   'P 1'
#
loop_
_entity.id
_entity.type
_entity.pdbx_description
1 polymer ?
#
loop_
_entity_poly.entity_id
_entity_poly.type
_entity_poly.pdbx_seq_one_letter_code
_entity_poly.pdbx_strand_id
1 'polypeptide(L)'
;MVLVADETEDAKSSTDCVGAGRQYSGAIKGVGLCRAAVHLTVVTESVRVVIDRALCLPGDWAADEESREAAGVPEGVMFLRWCSQCE
;
A
#
# COMPACT_ATOMS: atom_id res chain seq x y z
N MET A 1 -10.89 21.57 -9.86
CA MET A 1 -10.90 20.13 -9.53
C MET A 1 -9.47 19.65 -9.56
N VAL A 2 -9.01 18.98 -8.51
CA VAL A 2 -7.65 18.45 -8.38
C VAL A 2 -7.74 16.98 -7.95
N LEU A 3 -6.86 16.15 -8.50
CA LEU A 3 -6.66 14.78 -8.04
C LEU A 3 -5.47 14.78 -7.09
N VAL A 4 -5.65 14.22 -5.91
CA VAL A 4 -4.62 14.10 -4.88
C VAL A 4 -4.34 12.63 -4.65
N ALA A 5 -3.11 12.21 -4.89
CA ALA A 5 -2.60 10.93 -4.44
C ALA A 5 -1.92 11.13 -3.07
N ASP A 6 -2.34 10.38 -2.07
CA ASP A 6 -1.80 10.44 -0.71
C ASP A 6 -1.49 9.04 -0.21
N GLU A 7 -0.33 8.87 0.43
CA GLU A 7 0.06 7.61 1.05
C GLU A 7 -0.41 7.58 2.50
N THR A 8 -1.06 6.49 2.89
CA THR A 8 -1.54 6.27 4.25
C THR A 8 -1.02 4.93 4.77
N GLU A 9 -0.44 4.97 5.96
CA GLU A 9 0.11 3.81 6.66
C GLU A 9 -0.74 3.47 7.88
N ASP A 10 -0.94 2.17 8.11
CA ASP A 10 -1.73 1.63 9.22
C ASP A 10 -0.90 0.58 9.95
N ALA A 11 -0.54 0.85 11.22
CA ALA A 11 0.22 -0.07 12.05
C ALA A 11 -0.62 -1.32 12.37
N LYS A 12 -0.01 -2.50 12.18
CA LYS A 12 -0.69 -3.78 12.38
C LYS A 12 -0.11 -4.56 13.55
N SER A 13 -0.98 -5.32 14.20
CA SER A 13 -0.62 -6.26 15.28
C SER A 13 -0.35 -7.69 14.78
N SER A 14 -0.75 -8.02 13.55
CA SER A 14 -0.52 -9.32 12.89
C SER A 14 -0.35 -9.16 11.38
N THR A 15 0.11 -10.23 10.72
CA THR A 15 0.32 -10.32 9.27
C THR A 15 -0.90 -10.81 8.51
N ASP A 16 -2.02 -11.08 9.20
CA ASP A 16 -3.22 -11.67 8.59
C ASP A 16 -3.94 -10.69 7.65
N CYS A 17 -3.64 -9.40 7.76
CA CYS A 17 -4.16 -8.39 6.86
C CYS A 17 -3.40 -8.44 5.53
N VAL A 18 -4.15 -8.45 4.41
CA VAL A 18 -3.59 -8.30 3.05
C VAL A 18 -2.64 -7.10 2.98
N GLY A 19 -1.42 -7.34 2.48
CA GLY A 19 -0.37 -6.34 2.34
C GLY A 19 0.25 -5.86 3.65
N ALA A 20 -0.04 -6.50 4.80
CA ALA A 20 0.66 -6.22 6.03
C ALA A 20 2.03 -6.90 6.03
N GLY A 21 3.07 -6.13 6.34
CA GLY A 21 4.43 -6.64 6.44
C GLY A 21 5.36 -5.63 7.10
N ARG A 22 6.65 -5.98 7.21
CA ARG A 22 7.63 -5.04 7.74
C ARG A 22 7.99 -4.01 6.68
N GLN A 23 7.48 -2.80 6.83
CA GLN A 23 7.71 -1.68 5.91
C GLN A 23 8.08 -0.43 6.70
N TYR A 24 8.65 0.56 6.02
CA TYR A 24 8.85 1.87 6.64
C TYR A 24 7.48 2.48 6.94
N SER A 25 7.33 3.04 8.13
CA SER A 25 6.19 3.86 8.48
C SER A 25 6.65 5.15 9.15
N GLY A 26 6.22 6.28 8.61
CA GLY A 26 6.34 7.59 9.25
C GLY A 26 5.61 7.66 10.59
N ALA A 27 4.45 7.01 10.72
CA ALA A 27 3.70 6.94 11.99
C ALA A 27 4.45 6.15 13.07
N ILE A 28 5.14 5.06 12.68
CA ILE A 28 5.99 4.24 13.57
C ILE A 28 7.38 4.87 13.74
N LYS A 29 7.77 5.80 12.86
CA LYS A 29 9.10 6.42 12.76
C LYS A 29 10.22 5.42 12.45
N GLY A 30 9.94 4.46 11.56
CA GLY A 30 10.92 3.46 11.15
C GLY A 30 10.28 2.24 10.52
N VAL A 31 11.03 1.14 10.42
CA VAL A 31 10.52 -0.13 9.90
C VAL A 31 9.72 -0.88 10.96
N GLY A 32 8.42 -1.04 10.73
CA GLY A 32 7.49 -1.70 11.63
C GLY A 32 6.52 -2.60 10.88
N LEU A 33 5.75 -3.40 11.62
CA LEU A 33 4.65 -4.16 11.04
C LEU A 33 3.51 -3.18 10.73
N CYS A 34 3.31 -2.89 9.45
CA CYS A 34 2.30 -1.97 8.98
C CYS A 34 1.78 -2.38 7.61
N ARG A 35 0.75 -1.68 7.16
CA ARG A 35 0.20 -1.77 5.82
C ARG A 35 0.12 -0.36 5.25
N ALA A 36 0.71 -0.15 4.08
CA ALA A 36 0.62 1.11 3.35
C ALA A 36 -0.36 1.01 2.17
N ALA A 37 -1.04 2.11 1.88
CA ALA A 37 -1.92 2.26 0.72
C ALA A 37 -1.82 3.67 0.15
N VAL A 38 -1.92 3.80 -1.17
CA VAL A 38 -2.12 5.08 -1.84
C VAL A 38 -3.61 5.27 -2.09
N HIS A 39 -4.16 6.40 -1.65
CA HIS A 39 -5.54 6.81 -1.90
C HIS A 39 -5.58 7.89 -2.96
N LEU A 40 -6.46 7.74 -3.95
CA LEU A 40 -6.75 8.78 -4.93
C LEU A 40 -8.02 9.53 -4.53
N THR A 41 -7.86 10.82 -4.27
CA THR A 41 -8.96 11.69 -3.83
C THR A 41 -9.26 12.76 -4.87
N VAL A 42 -10.54 12.90 -5.24
CA VAL A 42 -11.03 14.04 -6.00
C VAL A 42 -11.34 15.16 -5.02
N VAL A 43 -10.74 16.32 -5.26
CA VAL A 43 -10.97 17.54 -4.48
C VAL A 43 -11.56 18.62 -5.38
N THR A 44 -12.72 19.12 -4.99
CA THR A 44 -13.35 20.33 -5.53
C THR A 44 -13.57 21.34 -4.40
N GLU A 45 -14.15 22.49 -4.70
CA GLU A 45 -14.52 23.49 -3.68
C GLU A 45 -15.47 22.94 -2.61
N SER A 46 -16.34 21.98 -2.97
CA SER A 46 -17.40 21.47 -2.10
C SER A 46 -17.30 19.98 -1.76
N VAL A 47 -16.43 19.23 -2.44
CA VAL A 47 -16.33 17.77 -2.28
C VAL A 47 -14.88 17.34 -2.08
N ARG A 48 -14.69 16.40 -1.15
CA ARG A 48 -13.49 15.59 -1.00
C ARG A 48 -13.93 14.15 -0.90
N VAL A 49 -13.61 13.35 -1.91
CA VAL A 49 -14.03 11.95 -1.98
C VAL A 49 -12.89 11.07 -2.47
N VAL A 50 -12.62 9.99 -1.73
CA VAL A 50 -11.70 8.94 -2.16
C VAL A 50 -12.40 8.14 -3.25
N ILE A 51 -11.80 8.09 -4.43
CA ILE A 51 -12.35 7.40 -5.60
C ILE A 51 -11.62 6.11 -5.92
N ASP A 52 -10.39 5.96 -5.47
CA ASP A 52 -9.59 4.76 -5.70
C ASP A 52 -8.58 4.54 -4.56
N ARG A 53 -8.09 3.31 -4.44
CA ARG A 53 -7.05 2.92 -3.50
C ARG A 53 -6.22 1.76 -4.04
N ALA A 54 -4.91 1.79 -3.79
CA ALA A 54 -4.00 0.70 -4.10
C ALA A 54 -3.13 0.37 -2.87
N LEU A 55 -2.95 -0.92 -2.58
CA LEU A 55 -2.07 -1.37 -1.50
C LEU A 55 -0.61 -1.40 -1.97
N CYS A 56 0.30 -0.88 -1.13
CA CYS A 56 1.74 -1.01 -1.33
C CYS A 56 2.20 -2.35 -0.76
N LEU A 57 2.17 -3.39 -1.57
CA LEU A 57 2.54 -4.74 -1.12
C LEU A 57 4.05 -4.81 -0.82
N PRO A 58 4.47 -5.30 0.36
CA PRO A 58 5.89 -5.57 0.61
C PRO A 58 6.39 -6.70 -0.29
N GLY A 59 7.68 -6.68 -0.63
CA GLY A 59 8.28 -7.64 -1.58
C GLY A 59 8.00 -9.10 -1.23
N ASP A 60 8.19 -9.47 0.04
CA ASP A 60 7.95 -10.85 0.52
C ASP A 60 6.47 -11.25 0.39
N TRP A 61 5.54 -10.32 0.64
CA TRP A 61 4.10 -10.58 0.50
C TRP A 61 3.70 -10.67 -0.98
N ALA A 62 4.25 -9.80 -1.83
CA ALA A 62 3.99 -9.80 -3.26
C ALA A 62 4.61 -11.03 -3.98
N ALA A 63 5.59 -11.69 -3.35
CA ALA A 63 6.17 -12.94 -3.83
C ALA A 63 5.40 -14.19 -3.39
N ASP A 64 4.49 -14.07 -2.42
CA ASP A 64 3.64 -15.15 -1.93
C ASP A 64 2.40 -15.29 -2.84
N GLU A 65 2.45 -16.29 -3.73
CA GLU A 65 1.38 -16.60 -4.67
C GLU A 65 0.09 -17.01 -3.98
N GLU A 66 0.15 -17.79 -2.89
CA GLU A 66 -1.03 -18.21 -2.12
C GLU A 66 -1.73 -17.01 -1.50
N SER A 67 -0.97 -16.10 -0.89
CA SER A 67 -1.50 -14.85 -0.32
C SER A 67 -2.13 -13.95 -1.40
N ARG A 68 -1.52 -13.88 -2.59
CA ARG A 68 -2.04 -13.08 -3.71
C ARG A 68 -3.33 -13.63 -4.27
N GLU A 69 -3.41 -14.95 -4.47
CA GLU A 69 -4.63 -15.62 -4.92
C GLU A 69 -5.75 -15.45 -3.90
N ALA A 70 -5.48 -15.69 -2.62
CA ALA A 70 -6.47 -15.55 -1.54
C ALA A 70 -7.01 -14.11 -1.40
N ALA A 71 -6.16 -13.11 -1.68
CA ALA A 71 -6.53 -11.70 -1.66
C ALA A 71 -7.19 -11.20 -2.96
N GLY A 72 -7.25 -12.03 -4.01
CA GLY A 72 -7.79 -11.64 -5.32
C GLY A 72 -6.93 -10.61 -6.05
N VAL A 73 -5.61 -10.62 -5.83
CA VAL A 73 -4.66 -9.72 -6.50
C VAL A 73 -4.52 -10.14 -7.96
N PRO A 74 -4.79 -9.26 -8.94
CA PRO A 74 -4.62 -9.61 -10.36
C PRO A 74 -3.19 -10.04 -10.69
N GLU A 75 -3.04 -11.01 -11.58
CA GLU A 75 -1.74 -11.59 -11.96
C GLU A 75 -0.72 -10.52 -12.43
N GLY A 76 -1.20 -9.48 -13.11
CA GLY A 76 -0.37 -8.38 -13.63
C GLY A 76 0.13 -7.37 -12.59
N VAL A 77 -0.29 -7.47 -11.33
CA VAL A 77 0.21 -6.59 -10.25
C VAL A 77 1.56 -7.14 -9.76
N MET A 78 2.64 -6.48 -10.15
CA MET A 78 4.00 -6.81 -9.71
C MET A 78 4.47 -5.84 -8.62
N PHE A 79 5.32 -6.34 -7.72
CA PHE A 79 6.09 -5.48 -6.84
C PHE A 79 7.01 -4.60 -7.70
N LEU A 80 6.81 -3.29 -7.63
CA LEU A 80 7.67 -2.31 -8.29
C LEU A 80 8.55 -1.64 -7.24
N ARG A 81 9.86 -1.89 -7.32
CA ARG A 81 10.84 -1.12 -6.56
C ARG A 81 11.05 0.20 -7.30
N TRP A 82 10.66 1.32 -6.69
CA TRP A 82 10.78 2.66 -7.28
C TRP A 82 12.24 3.09 -7.54
N CYS A 83 13.22 2.46 -6.88
CA CYS A 83 14.66 2.69 -7.09
C CYS A 83 15.35 1.41 -7.59
N SER A 84 15.85 1.41 -8.83
CA SER A 84 16.67 0.31 -9.37
C SER A 84 18.14 0.34 -8.93
N GLN A 85 18.53 1.29 -8.07
CA GLN A 85 19.93 1.54 -7.65
C GLN A 85 20.09 1.81 -6.15
N CYS A 86 19.22 1.28 -5.31
CA CYS A 86 19.35 1.40 -3.86
C CYS A 86 19.60 0.00 -3.29
N GLU A 87 20.87 -0.31 -2.99
CA GLU A 87 21.30 -1.46 -2.18
C GLU A 87 20.85 -1.30 -0.72
#